data_AF-A0A6A7SBF0-F1
#
_entry.id   AF-A0A6A7SBF0-F1
#
_cell.length_a   1.000
_cell.length_b   1.000
_cell.length_c   1.000
_cell.angle_alpha   90.00
_cell.angle_beta   90.00
_cell.angle_gamma   90.00
#
_symmetry.space_group_name_H-M   'P 1'
#
loop_
_entity.id
_entity.type
_entity.pdbx_description
1 polymer ?
#
loop_
_entity_poly.entity_id
_entity_poly.type
_entity_poly.pdbx_seq_one_letter_code
_entity_poly.pdbx_strand_id
1 'polypeptide(L)'
;MPVTLEAELVVAISSRTLFDLEDSHAVFERDGVESYSTYQIEREGEILEPGVAFPLVRKLLRLNEGRERPLVEVILLSRNSADTGLRIFNSIEHHGLGITRAAFTNGSPPWRYVEPFGADLFLSADAGDVAEALRAGCAAAALGPGAVARAPVDDEIRIAFDGDAVLFSDEAERVFREQGLDAFQAAERSAARDPLSGGPFKGFLQALQRIQAAFPFAASPIRTALVTARGAPAHERVIRTLRAWEIRIDEALFLGGMDKTPFLKAFGADIFFDDQHGHVERASGAVATGHVPHGVANEPEAGDGAARLEGGGQNP
;
A
#
# COMPACT_ATOMS: atom_id res chain seq x y z
N MET A 1 -17.24 28.41 3.48
CA MET A 1 -16.68 27.62 4.59
C MET A 1 -15.62 26.70 4.02
N PRO A 2 -14.49 26.45 4.70
CA PRO A 2 -13.53 25.45 4.23
C PRO A 2 -14.22 24.08 4.19
N VAL A 3 -14.06 23.36 3.09
CA VAL A 3 -14.57 21.99 2.91
C VAL A 3 -13.53 21.05 3.51
N THR A 4 -13.88 20.36 4.60
CA THR A 4 -13.08 19.25 5.14
C THR A 4 -13.45 17.96 4.44
N LEU A 5 -12.50 17.04 4.29
CA LEU A 5 -12.82 15.67 3.88
C LEU A 5 -13.60 15.00 5.01
N GLU A 6 -14.80 14.51 4.70
CA GLU A 6 -15.71 13.85 5.66
C GLU A 6 -15.69 12.32 5.55
N ALA A 7 -14.89 11.76 4.64
CA ALA A 7 -14.82 10.32 4.41
C ALA A 7 -14.13 9.61 5.59
N GLU A 8 -14.61 8.39 5.90
CA GLU A 8 -14.03 7.53 6.94
C GLU A 8 -12.66 6.95 6.55
N LEU A 9 -12.45 6.82 5.23
CA LEU A 9 -11.23 6.37 4.60
C LEU A 9 -10.86 7.26 3.42
N VAL A 10 -9.63 7.79 3.41
CA VAL A 10 -9.06 8.53 2.29
C VAL A 10 -7.90 7.73 1.68
N VAL A 11 -8.04 7.35 0.41
CA VAL A 11 -7.01 6.62 -0.33
C VAL A 11 -6.41 7.53 -1.39
N ALA A 12 -5.15 7.90 -1.21
CA ALA A 12 -4.37 8.55 -2.26
C ALA A 12 -3.79 7.49 -3.20
N ILE A 13 -3.87 7.74 -4.51
CA ILE A 13 -3.40 6.79 -5.52
C ILE A 13 -2.64 7.51 -6.64
N SER A 14 -1.53 6.91 -7.08
CA SER A 14 -0.81 7.44 -8.22
C SER A 14 -1.43 7.05 -9.57
N SER A 15 -1.30 7.92 -10.57
CA SER A 15 -1.89 7.65 -11.89
C SER A 15 -1.42 6.34 -12.53
N ARG A 16 -0.14 5.94 -12.33
CA ARG A 16 0.41 4.69 -12.86
C ARG A 16 -0.02 3.43 -12.12
N THR A 17 -0.60 3.55 -10.93
CA THR A 17 -1.18 2.39 -10.23
C THR A 17 -2.66 2.25 -10.55
N LEU A 18 -3.36 3.37 -10.76
CA LEU A 18 -4.75 3.39 -11.18
C LEU A 18 -4.93 2.93 -12.63
N PHE A 19 -4.06 3.35 -13.54
CA PHE A 19 -4.12 3.03 -14.96
C PHE A 19 -2.80 2.47 -15.48
N ASP A 20 -2.88 1.66 -16.53
CA ASP A 20 -1.71 1.24 -17.29
C ASP A 20 -1.17 2.44 -18.09
N LEU A 21 0.04 2.84 -17.71
CA LEU A 21 0.79 3.95 -18.30
C LEU A 21 2.22 3.52 -18.67
N GLU A 22 2.47 2.21 -18.82
CA GLU A 22 3.83 1.71 -19.05
C GLU A 22 4.43 2.23 -20.37
N ASP A 23 3.63 2.29 -21.46
CA ASP A 23 4.06 2.89 -22.72
C ASP A 23 4.41 4.37 -22.58
N SER A 24 3.55 5.13 -21.90
CA SER A 24 3.79 6.55 -21.63
C SER A 24 5.04 6.72 -20.77
N HIS A 25 5.22 5.89 -19.74
CA HIS A 25 6.37 5.93 -18.85
C HIS A 25 7.67 5.60 -19.60
N ALA A 26 7.65 4.62 -20.52
CA ALA A 26 8.80 4.30 -21.36
C ALA A 26 9.22 5.47 -22.27
N VAL A 27 8.26 6.25 -22.78
CA VAL A 27 8.56 7.49 -23.54
C VAL A 27 9.23 8.52 -22.64
N PHE A 28 8.77 8.69 -21.39
CA PHE A 28 9.40 9.59 -20.43
C PHE A 28 10.85 9.18 -20.11
N GLU A 29 11.08 7.90 -19.82
CA GLU A 29 12.42 7.38 -19.50
C GLU A 29 13.40 7.50 -20.67
N ARG A 30 12.91 7.29 -21.91
CA ARG A 30 13.75 7.32 -23.12
C ARG A 30 13.98 8.74 -23.65
N ASP A 31 12.91 9.54 -23.74
CA ASP A 31 12.86 10.76 -24.54
C ASP A 31 12.55 12.03 -23.71
N GLY A 32 12.36 11.89 -22.40
CA GLY A 32 12.16 12.99 -21.47
C GLY A 32 10.75 13.59 -21.43
N VAL A 33 10.61 14.66 -20.64
CA VAL A 33 9.32 15.28 -20.28
C VAL A 33 8.57 15.89 -21.48
N GLU A 34 9.28 16.51 -22.43
CA GLU A 34 8.63 17.16 -23.59
C GLU A 34 7.99 16.12 -24.51
N SER A 35 8.71 15.05 -24.84
CA SER A 35 8.22 13.94 -25.65
C SER A 35 7.07 13.21 -24.98
N TYR A 36 7.18 12.99 -23.66
CA TYR A 36 6.09 12.44 -22.84
C TYR A 36 4.84 13.31 -22.91
N SER A 37 5.00 14.63 -22.81
CA SER A 37 3.86 15.55 -22.80
C SER A 37 3.13 15.55 -24.14
N THR A 38 3.87 15.63 -25.25
CA THR A 38 3.32 15.50 -26.60
C THR A 38 2.58 14.17 -26.77
N TYR A 39 3.19 13.05 -26.35
CA TYR A 39 2.59 11.73 -26.42
C TYR A 39 1.25 11.64 -25.67
N GLN A 40 1.17 12.25 -24.48
CA GLN A 40 -0.06 12.26 -23.68
C GLN A 40 -1.17 13.12 -24.29
N ILE A 41 -0.83 14.27 -24.89
CA ILE A 41 -1.78 15.19 -25.52
C ILE A 41 -2.32 14.60 -26.83
N GLU A 42 -1.46 14.04 -27.68
CA GLU A 42 -1.88 13.42 -28.95
C GLU A 42 -2.86 12.25 -28.73
N ARG A 43 -2.76 11.61 -27.55
CA ARG A 43 -3.58 10.47 -27.13
C ARG A 43 -4.60 10.82 -26.06
N GLU A 44 -4.92 12.10 -25.88
CA GLU A 44 -5.82 12.56 -24.80
C GLU A 44 -7.20 11.88 -24.85
N GLY A 45 -7.70 11.57 -26.04
CA GLY A 45 -8.95 10.84 -26.27
C GLY A 45 -8.84 9.32 -26.20
N GLU A 46 -7.63 8.76 -26.08
CA GLU A 46 -7.41 7.32 -25.91
C GLU A 46 -7.56 6.94 -24.44
N ILE A 47 -8.60 6.15 -24.15
CA ILE A 47 -8.89 5.65 -22.81
C ILE A 47 -7.76 4.73 -22.33
N LEU A 48 -7.29 4.98 -21.11
CA LEU A 48 -6.28 4.15 -20.47
C LEU A 48 -6.90 2.85 -19.97
N GLU A 49 -6.14 1.77 -20.13
CA GLU A 49 -6.50 0.46 -19.61
C GLU A 49 -6.37 0.43 -18.07
N PRO A 50 -7.19 -0.38 -17.37
CA PRO A 50 -7.08 -0.56 -15.92
C PRO A 50 -5.69 -0.98 -15.45
N GLY A 51 -5.15 -0.27 -14.46
CA GLY A 51 -3.90 -0.62 -13.77
C GLY A 51 -4.10 -1.63 -12.63
N VAL A 52 -3.01 -1.98 -11.96
CA VAL A 52 -2.97 -2.98 -10.86
C VAL A 52 -3.92 -2.66 -9.71
N ALA A 53 -4.09 -1.38 -9.33
CA ALA A 53 -4.96 -0.97 -8.22
C ALA A 53 -6.40 -0.66 -8.66
N PHE A 54 -6.69 -0.65 -9.97
CA PHE A 54 -8.00 -0.31 -10.49
C PHE A 54 -9.14 -1.18 -9.92
N PRO A 55 -9.01 -2.53 -9.84
CA PRO A 55 -10.09 -3.36 -9.29
C PRO A 55 -10.42 -3.01 -7.83
N LEU A 56 -9.39 -2.77 -7.02
CA LEU A 56 -9.53 -2.35 -5.61
C LEU A 56 -10.21 -0.99 -5.50
N VAL A 57 -9.75 0.00 -6.28
CA VAL A 57 -10.35 1.35 -6.30
C VAL A 57 -11.81 1.31 -6.71
N ARG A 58 -12.15 0.50 -7.72
CA ARG A 58 -13.54 0.32 -8.14
C ARG A 58 -14.39 -0.26 -7.01
N LYS A 59 -13.93 -1.32 -6.31
CA LYS A 59 -14.67 -1.88 -5.17
C LYS A 59 -14.82 -0.88 -4.03
N LEU A 60 -13.77 -0.13 -3.69
CA LEU A 60 -13.79 0.92 -2.66
C LEU A 60 -14.81 2.02 -2.98
N LEU A 61 -14.82 2.55 -4.20
CA LEU A 61 -15.74 3.61 -4.61
C LEU A 61 -17.19 3.15 -4.64
N ARG A 62 -17.45 1.86 -4.90
CA ARG A 62 -18.80 1.28 -4.83
C ARG A 62 -19.40 1.31 -3.43
N LEU A 63 -18.59 1.40 -2.37
CA LEU A 63 -19.10 1.57 -1.00
C LEU A 63 -19.92 2.86 -0.82
N ASN A 64 -19.74 3.85 -1.71
CA ASN A 64 -20.45 5.11 -1.70
C ASN A 64 -21.81 5.05 -2.42
N GLU A 65 -22.11 3.98 -3.17
CA GLU A 65 -23.34 3.87 -3.94
C GLU A 65 -24.58 3.94 -3.02
N GLY A 66 -25.54 4.80 -3.38
CA GLY A 66 -26.77 4.99 -2.63
C GLY A 66 -26.63 5.73 -1.29
N ARG A 67 -25.47 6.35 -1.01
CA ARG A 67 -25.23 7.11 0.22
C ARG A 67 -25.23 8.62 -0.02
N GLU A 68 -25.72 9.37 0.97
CA GLU A 68 -25.64 10.84 0.97
C GLU A 68 -24.22 11.35 1.28
N ARG A 69 -23.45 10.61 2.08
CA ARG A 69 -22.06 10.91 2.42
C ARG A 69 -21.15 9.77 1.99
N PRO A 70 -20.01 10.05 1.34
CA PRO A 70 -19.07 9.02 0.94
C PRO A 70 -18.40 8.40 2.17
N LEU A 71 -18.29 7.07 2.19
CA LEU A 71 -17.45 6.35 3.15
C LEU A 71 -15.98 6.41 2.76
N VAL A 72 -15.71 6.38 1.45
CA VAL A 72 -14.36 6.36 0.90
C VAL A 72 -14.17 7.54 -0.05
N GLU A 73 -13.09 8.27 0.12
CA GLU A 73 -12.60 9.23 -0.87
C GLU A 73 -11.35 8.64 -1.53
N VAL A 74 -11.29 8.67 -2.87
CA VAL A 74 -10.08 8.33 -3.61
C VAL A 74 -9.54 9.59 -4.27
N ILE A 75 -8.26 9.88 -4.05
CA ILE A 75 -7.59 11.11 -4.51
C ILE A 75 -6.47 10.73 -5.46
N LEU A 76 -6.49 11.32 -6.65
CA LEU A 76 -5.44 11.10 -7.66
C LEU A 76 -4.23 11.98 -7.38
N LEU A 77 -3.06 11.37 -7.18
CA LEU A 77 -1.79 12.07 -7.02
C LEU A 77 -0.87 11.77 -8.20
N SER A 78 -0.62 12.75 -9.06
CA SER A 78 0.14 12.51 -10.30
C SER A 78 1.35 13.43 -10.43
N ARG A 79 2.46 12.83 -10.89
CA ARG A 79 3.65 13.54 -11.37
C ARG A 79 3.40 14.25 -12.70
N ASN A 80 2.28 13.98 -13.37
CA ASN A 80 1.93 14.66 -14.61
C ASN A 80 1.70 16.15 -14.40
N SER A 81 1.80 16.91 -15.49
CA SER A 81 1.28 18.26 -15.55
C SER A 81 -0.25 18.22 -15.55
N ALA A 82 -0.90 19.34 -15.20
CA ALA A 82 -2.37 19.45 -15.32
C ALA A 82 -2.84 19.23 -16.77
N ASP A 83 -2.04 19.70 -17.74
CA ASP A 83 -2.29 19.60 -19.17
C ASP A 83 -2.31 18.13 -19.64
N THR A 84 -1.29 17.36 -19.29
CA THR A 84 -1.20 15.91 -19.58
C THR A 84 -2.10 15.05 -18.67
N GLY A 85 -2.76 15.68 -17.70
CA GLY A 85 -3.70 15.05 -16.77
C GLY A 85 -5.07 14.78 -17.36
N LEU A 86 -5.46 15.47 -18.44
CA LEU A 86 -6.78 15.31 -19.07
C LEU A 86 -7.03 13.88 -19.54
N ARG A 87 -6.04 13.21 -20.14
CA ARG A 87 -6.16 11.79 -20.52
C ARG A 87 -6.54 10.89 -19.34
N ILE A 88 -5.99 11.17 -18.16
CA ILE A 88 -6.29 10.42 -16.93
C ILE A 88 -7.74 10.68 -16.51
N PHE A 89 -8.19 11.94 -16.50
CA PHE A 89 -9.56 12.27 -16.15
C PHE A 89 -10.60 11.75 -17.14
N ASN A 90 -10.32 11.81 -18.45
CA ASN A 90 -11.16 11.21 -19.49
C ASN A 90 -11.32 9.70 -19.24
N SER A 91 -10.25 9.04 -18.79
CA SER A 91 -10.28 7.63 -18.40
C SER A 91 -11.08 7.40 -17.12
N ILE A 92 -10.90 8.24 -16.08
CA ILE A 92 -11.70 8.21 -14.83
C ILE A 92 -13.19 8.33 -15.15
N GLU A 93 -13.58 9.28 -16.00
CA GLU A 93 -14.97 9.52 -16.41
C GLU A 93 -15.51 8.34 -17.23
N HIS A 94 -14.76 7.87 -18.23
CA HIS A 94 -15.13 6.72 -19.05
C HIS A 94 -15.42 5.47 -18.20
N HIS A 95 -14.57 5.21 -17.21
CA HIS A 95 -14.69 4.07 -16.31
C HIS A 95 -15.69 4.29 -15.16
N GLY A 96 -16.31 5.46 -15.07
CA GLY A 96 -17.31 5.78 -14.04
C GLY A 96 -16.75 5.84 -12.62
N LEU A 97 -15.46 6.17 -12.46
CA LEU A 97 -14.83 6.28 -11.15
C LEU A 97 -15.17 7.64 -10.53
N GLY A 98 -15.80 7.64 -9.35
CA GLY A 98 -16.18 8.85 -8.59
C GLY A 98 -15.02 9.64 -7.98
N ILE A 99 -13.90 9.77 -8.69
CA ILE A 99 -12.69 10.50 -8.26
C ILE A 99 -12.86 11.97 -8.65
N THR A 100 -13.04 12.84 -7.67
CA THR A 100 -13.33 14.26 -7.90
C THR A 100 -12.17 15.18 -7.52
N ARG A 101 -11.13 14.65 -6.87
CA ARG A 101 -9.98 15.40 -6.38
C ARG A 101 -8.68 14.84 -6.93
N ALA A 102 -7.79 15.74 -7.31
CA ALA A 102 -6.45 15.38 -7.77
C ALA A 102 -5.42 16.47 -7.46
N ALA A 103 -4.15 16.08 -7.43
CA ALA A 103 -3.01 16.98 -7.47
C ALA A 103 -2.06 16.57 -8.61
N PHE A 104 -1.72 17.54 -9.45
CA PHE A 104 -0.76 17.41 -10.55
C PHE A 104 0.46 18.26 -10.23
N THR A 105 1.63 17.63 -10.19
CA THR A 105 2.83 18.25 -9.63
C THR A 105 3.89 18.60 -10.65
N ASN A 106 3.61 18.41 -11.94
CA ASN A 106 4.49 18.79 -13.05
C ASN A 106 5.94 18.30 -12.85
N GLY A 107 6.07 17.00 -12.55
CA GLY A 107 7.33 16.29 -12.31
C GLY A 107 7.77 16.22 -10.86
N SER A 108 7.24 17.09 -9.97
CA SER A 108 7.63 17.05 -8.55
C SER A 108 7.04 15.83 -7.82
N PRO A 109 7.68 15.32 -6.76
CA PRO A 109 7.15 14.20 -5.98
C PRO A 109 5.76 14.51 -5.38
N PRO A 110 4.71 13.73 -5.69
CA PRO A 110 3.35 14.05 -5.28
C PRO A 110 3.02 13.61 -3.84
N TRP A 111 3.88 12.81 -3.20
CA TRP A 111 3.71 12.36 -1.81
C TRP A 111 3.50 13.52 -0.82
N ARG A 112 3.99 14.72 -1.13
CA ARG A 112 3.84 15.93 -0.31
C ARG A 112 2.39 16.32 -0.05
N TYR A 113 1.46 15.84 -0.87
CA TYR A 113 0.03 16.10 -0.73
C TYR A 113 -0.71 15.04 0.09
N VAL A 114 -0.05 13.95 0.48
CA VAL A 114 -0.65 12.86 1.27
C VAL A 114 -1.18 13.38 2.62
N GLU A 115 -0.35 14.09 3.39
CA GLU A 115 -0.75 14.68 4.67
C GLU A 115 -1.80 15.80 4.51
N PRO A 116 -1.64 16.80 3.61
CA PRO A 116 -2.68 17.80 3.37
C PRO A 116 -4.06 17.25 2.99
N PHE A 117 -4.08 16.11 2.29
CA PHE A 117 -5.33 15.40 1.98
C PHE A 117 -5.80 14.47 3.09
N GLY A 118 -5.05 14.33 4.19
CA GLY A 118 -5.40 13.43 5.29
C GLY A 118 -5.54 11.98 4.83
N ALA A 119 -4.70 11.54 3.88
CA ALA A 119 -4.76 10.18 3.35
C ALA A 119 -4.42 9.14 4.43
N ASP A 120 -5.27 8.11 4.56
CA ASP A 120 -5.01 6.95 5.42
C ASP A 120 -4.10 5.92 4.73
N LEU A 121 -4.14 5.88 3.38
CA LEU A 121 -3.34 4.99 2.55
C LEU A 121 -2.86 5.71 1.28
N PHE A 122 -1.60 5.53 0.93
CA PHE A 122 -1.04 5.96 -0.34
C PHE A 122 -0.49 4.78 -1.17
N LEU A 123 -1.06 4.57 -2.35
CA LEU A 123 -0.61 3.56 -3.30
C LEU A 123 0.14 4.21 -4.46
N SER A 124 1.38 3.81 -4.69
CA SER A 124 2.18 4.36 -5.79
C SER A 124 3.02 3.30 -6.49
N ALA A 125 3.44 3.58 -7.71
CA ALA A 125 4.39 2.76 -8.46
C ALA A 125 5.82 3.28 -8.27
N ASP A 126 6.00 4.40 -7.56
CA ASP A 126 7.29 5.01 -7.27
C ASP A 126 7.68 4.71 -5.81
N ALA A 127 8.71 3.90 -5.62
CA ALA A 127 9.17 3.48 -4.30
C ALA A 127 9.71 4.64 -3.45
N GLY A 128 10.23 5.70 -4.09
CA GLY A 128 10.69 6.90 -3.40
C GLY A 128 9.54 7.68 -2.79
N ASP A 129 8.45 7.89 -3.55
CA ASP A 129 7.24 8.52 -3.03
C ASP A 129 6.63 7.72 -1.86
N VAL A 130 6.68 6.39 -1.93
CA VAL A 130 6.20 5.50 -0.87
C VAL A 130 7.05 5.64 0.39
N ALA A 131 8.38 5.62 0.26
CA ALA A 131 9.28 5.77 1.40
C ALA A 131 9.09 7.12 2.10
N GLU A 132 8.93 8.22 1.36
CA GLU A 132 8.67 9.53 1.95
C GLU A 132 7.29 9.61 2.62
N ALA A 133 6.24 9.03 2.02
CA ALA A 133 4.92 8.97 2.64
C ALA A 133 4.92 8.17 3.96
N LEU A 134 5.64 7.05 4.01
CA LEU A 134 5.85 6.27 5.24
C LEU A 134 6.56 7.09 6.31
N ARG A 135 7.61 7.84 5.97
CA ARG A 135 8.31 8.75 6.90
C ARG A 135 7.42 9.88 7.40
N ALA A 136 6.49 10.34 6.57
CA ALA A 136 5.47 11.32 6.94
C ALA A 136 4.33 10.73 7.80
N GLY A 137 4.37 9.43 8.13
CA GLY A 137 3.39 8.77 8.99
C GLY A 137 2.12 8.29 8.27
N CYS A 138 2.09 8.32 6.94
CA CYS A 138 1.00 7.73 6.16
C CYS A 138 1.34 6.26 5.82
N ALA A 139 0.36 5.37 5.94
CA ALA A 139 0.52 4.02 5.39
C ALA A 139 0.72 4.12 3.87
N ALA A 140 1.79 3.52 3.34
CA ALA A 140 2.04 3.56 1.91
C ALA A 140 2.68 2.27 1.40
N ALA A 141 2.37 1.92 0.16
CA ALA A 141 2.93 0.74 -0.49
C ALA A 141 3.24 0.99 -1.97
N ALA A 142 4.34 0.38 -2.41
CA ALA A 142 4.77 0.35 -3.80
C ALA A 142 4.11 -0.82 -4.51
N LEU A 143 3.32 -0.55 -5.55
CA LEU A 143 2.71 -1.57 -6.39
C LEU A 143 3.57 -1.72 -7.63
N GLY A 144 4.14 -2.91 -7.82
CA GLY A 144 4.89 -3.25 -9.01
C GLY A 144 3.98 -3.63 -10.19
N PRO A 145 4.54 -3.69 -11.42
CA PRO A 145 3.87 -4.34 -12.53
C PRO A 145 3.66 -5.81 -12.16
N GLY A 146 2.39 -6.18 -11.97
CA GLY A 146 2.00 -7.51 -11.48
C GLY A 146 0.72 -7.95 -12.14
N ALA A 147 0.30 -9.20 -11.89
CA ALA A 147 -0.96 -9.68 -12.44
C ALA A 147 -2.09 -8.77 -11.96
N VAL A 148 -2.86 -8.20 -12.89
CA VAL A 148 -4.21 -7.74 -12.59
C VAL A 148 -4.98 -8.99 -12.21
N ALA A 149 -5.01 -9.30 -10.91
CA ALA A 149 -5.75 -10.44 -10.40
C ALA A 149 -7.17 -10.31 -10.96
N ARG A 150 -7.67 -11.35 -11.63
CA ARG A 150 -9.07 -11.41 -12.04
C ARG A 150 -9.88 -11.21 -10.76
N ALA A 151 -10.51 -10.04 -10.64
CA ALA A 151 -11.34 -9.75 -9.49
C ALA A 151 -12.33 -10.92 -9.33
N PRO A 152 -12.43 -11.52 -8.13
CA PRO A 152 -13.54 -12.41 -7.83
C PRO A 152 -14.86 -11.72 -8.21
N VAL A 153 -15.86 -12.50 -8.60
CA VAL A 153 -17.19 -11.98 -9.01
C VAL A 153 -17.93 -11.31 -7.83
N ASP A 154 -17.42 -11.42 -6.61
CA ASP A 154 -18.03 -10.80 -5.43
C ASP A 154 -17.64 -9.32 -5.26
N ASP A 155 -18.56 -8.59 -4.62
CA ASP A 155 -18.42 -7.16 -4.33
C ASP A 155 -17.64 -6.90 -3.02
N GLU A 156 -17.08 -7.95 -2.40
CA GLU A 156 -16.38 -7.86 -1.13
C GLU A 156 -14.93 -7.40 -1.34
N ILE A 157 -14.45 -6.49 -0.50
CA ILE A 157 -13.07 -6.00 -0.50
C ILE A 157 -12.26 -6.84 0.47
N ARG A 158 -11.26 -7.57 -0.02
CA ARG A 158 -10.43 -8.47 0.78
C ARG A 158 -8.99 -7.98 0.85
N ILE A 159 -8.59 -7.49 2.02
CA ILE A 159 -7.26 -6.91 2.24
C ILE A 159 -6.47 -7.79 3.20
N ALA A 160 -5.31 -8.27 2.77
CA ALA A 160 -4.39 -9.05 3.58
C ALA A 160 -3.18 -8.20 3.99
N PHE A 161 -2.70 -8.40 5.22
CA PHE A 161 -1.53 -7.72 5.76
C PHE A 161 -0.54 -8.72 6.34
N ASP A 162 0.75 -8.48 6.15
CA ASP A 162 1.75 -9.05 7.04
C ASP A 162 1.62 -8.47 8.46
N GLY A 163 2.17 -9.19 9.43
CA GLY A 163 2.25 -8.76 10.81
C GLY A 163 3.36 -7.74 11.02
N ASP A 164 4.57 -8.24 11.25
CA ASP A 164 5.72 -7.42 11.62
C ASP A 164 6.13 -6.46 10.49
N ALA A 165 6.65 -5.29 10.87
CA ALA A 165 6.98 -4.17 10.00
C ALA A 165 5.85 -3.60 9.11
N VAL A 166 4.63 -4.17 9.16
CA VAL A 166 3.43 -3.68 8.48
C VAL A 166 2.36 -3.25 9.49
N LEU A 167 1.68 -4.19 10.17
CA LEU A 167 0.68 -3.88 11.20
C LEU A 167 1.31 -3.63 12.56
N PHE A 168 2.34 -4.40 12.88
CA PHE A 168 3.17 -4.24 14.06
C PHE A 168 4.50 -3.62 13.66
N SER A 169 5.14 -2.98 14.60
CA SER A 169 6.51 -2.47 14.44
C SER A 169 7.53 -3.61 14.32
N ASP A 170 8.77 -3.27 13.98
CA ASP A 170 9.83 -4.22 13.62
C ASP A 170 10.68 -4.70 14.82
N GLU A 171 10.31 -4.39 16.08
CA GLU A 171 11.17 -4.73 17.22
C GLU A 171 11.36 -6.24 17.39
N ALA A 172 10.34 -7.03 17.03
CA ALA A 172 10.41 -8.49 17.07
C ALA A 172 11.42 -9.04 16.07
N GLU A 173 11.46 -8.47 14.86
CA GLU A 173 12.41 -8.84 13.81
C GLU A 173 13.85 -8.50 14.21
N ARG A 174 14.05 -7.37 14.89
CA ARG A 174 15.37 -6.99 15.45
C ARG A 174 15.90 -8.04 16.44
N VAL A 175 15.06 -8.44 17.40
CA VAL A 175 15.43 -9.50 18.37
C VAL A 175 15.76 -10.80 17.65
N PHE A 176 14.98 -11.18 16.63
CA PHE A 176 15.24 -12.40 15.85
C PHE A 176 16.58 -12.33 15.10
N ARG A 177 16.89 -11.23 14.42
CA ARG A 177 18.15 -11.05 13.68
C ARG A 177 19.38 -10.99 14.59
N GLU A 178 19.27 -10.30 15.73
CA GLU A 178 20.39 -10.12 16.65
C GLU A 178 20.65 -11.34 17.55
N GLN A 179 19.59 -12.04 17.97
CA GLN A 179 19.66 -13.02 19.07
C GLN A 179 19.09 -14.40 18.70
N GLY A 180 18.52 -14.55 17.50
CA GLY A 180 18.01 -15.82 16.99
C GLY A 180 16.64 -16.23 17.52
N LEU A 181 16.17 -17.39 17.06
CA LEU A 181 14.81 -17.89 17.27
C LEU A 181 14.46 -18.13 18.74
N ASP A 182 15.38 -18.70 19.53
CA ASP A 182 15.12 -19.03 20.93
C ASP A 182 14.90 -17.78 21.79
N ALA A 183 15.72 -16.75 21.56
CA ALA A 183 15.61 -15.46 22.22
C ALA A 183 14.30 -14.76 21.84
N PHE A 184 13.95 -14.77 20.55
CA PHE A 184 12.66 -14.28 20.06
C PHE A 184 11.47 -14.98 20.75
N GLN A 185 11.46 -16.31 20.80
CA GLN A 185 10.37 -17.06 21.45
C GLN A 185 10.31 -16.84 22.96
N ALA A 186 11.44 -16.61 23.62
CA ALA A 186 11.48 -16.26 25.04
C ALA A 186 10.91 -14.86 25.29
N ALA A 187 11.32 -13.88 24.47
CA ALA A 187 10.83 -12.51 24.52
C ALA A 187 9.31 -12.43 24.25
N GLU A 188 8.82 -13.15 23.25
CA GLU A 188 7.38 -13.20 22.94
C GLU A 188 6.55 -13.83 24.05
N ARG A 189 7.11 -14.84 24.75
CA ARG A 189 6.44 -15.45 25.90
C ARG A 189 6.42 -14.54 27.12
N SER A 190 7.53 -13.85 27.43
CA SER A 190 7.60 -12.97 28.59
C SER A 190 6.73 -11.71 28.41
N ALA A 191 6.70 -11.17 27.19
CA ALA A 191 5.92 -9.98 26.83
C ALA A 191 4.51 -10.31 26.30
N ALA A 192 4.01 -11.54 26.46
CA ALA A 192 2.75 -11.96 25.84
C ALA A 192 1.55 -11.07 26.22
N ARG A 193 1.58 -10.43 27.39
CA ARG A 193 0.52 -9.52 27.87
C ARG A 193 0.75 -8.05 27.52
N ASP A 194 1.92 -7.71 27.00
CA ASP A 194 2.29 -6.36 26.61
C ASP A 194 2.01 -6.20 25.11
N PRO A 195 1.04 -5.35 24.71
CA PRO A 195 0.71 -5.17 23.30
C PRO A 195 1.94 -4.79 22.47
N LEU A 196 1.99 -5.30 21.24
CA LEU A 196 2.98 -4.87 20.26
C LEU A 196 2.77 -3.38 19.95
N SER A 197 3.86 -2.70 19.61
CA SER A 197 3.81 -1.36 19.05
C SER A 197 3.22 -1.39 17.64
N GLY A 198 2.63 -0.27 17.21
CA GLY A 198 1.98 -0.16 15.91
C GLY A 198 2.98 0.02 14.78
N GLY A 199 2.79 -0.72 13.69
CA GLY A 199 3.48 -0.50 12.42
C GLY A 199 2.80 0.59 11.57
N PRO A 200 3.36 0.89 10.39
CA PRO A 200 2.88 1.96 9.51
C PRO A 200 1.42 1.78 9.06
N PHE A 201 0.93 0.54 8.96
CA PHE A 201 -0.43 0.26 8.48
C PHE A 201 -1.48 0.19 9.59
N LYS A 202 -1.11 0.41 10.87
CA LYS A 202 -2.08 0.42 11.98
C LYS A 202 -3.19 1.44 11.78
N GLY A 203 -2.86 2.67 11.39
CA GLY A 203 -3.85 3.74 11.17
C GLY A 203 -4.84 3.39 10.06
N PHE A 204 -4.34 2.87 8.95
CA PHE A 204 -5.17 2.37 7.85
C PHE A 204 -6.09 1.21 8.28
N LEU A 205 -5.58 0.24 9.04
CA LEU A 205 -6.41 -0.85 9.57
C LEU A 205 -7.52 -0.33 10.50
N GLN A 206 -7.24 0.70 11.30
CA GLN A 206 -8.26 1.37 12.12
C GLN A 206 -9.32 2.07 11.26
N ALA A 207 -8.93 2.70 10.13
CA ALA A 207 -9.87 3.29 9.18
C ALA A 207 -10.80 2.25 8.55
N LEU A 208 -10.25 1.11 8.13
CA LEU A 208 -11.04 -0.02 7.65
C LEU A 208 -12.00 -0.53 8.73
N GLN A 209 -11.54 -0.64 9.98
CA GLN A 209 -12.37 -1.09 11.09
C GLN A 209 -13.56 -0.15 11.34
N ARG A 210 -13.38 1.18 11.23
CA ARG A 210 -14.49 2.15 11.36
C ARG A 210 -15.58 1.87 10.34
N ILE A 211 -15.18 1.59 9.09
CA ILE A 211 -16.12 1.18 8.04
C ILE A 211 -16.77 -0.15 8.41
N GLN A 212 -16.00 -1.20 8.75
CA GLN A 212 -16.55 -2.51 9.11
C GLN A 212 -17.56 -2.44 10.27
N ALA A 213 -17.29 -1.60 11.27
CA ALA A 213 -18.16 -1.40 12.43
C ALA A 213 -19.51 -0.76 12.10
N ALA A 214 -19.61 -0.07 10.97
CA ALA A 214 -20.87 0.49 10.47
C ALA A 214 -21.80 -0.57 9.82
N PHE A 215 -21.34 -1.82 9.67
CA PHE A 215 -22.10 -2.92 9.07
C PHE A 215 -22.26 -4.10 10.04
N PRO A 216 -23.34 -4.89 9.90
CA PRO A 216 -23.45 -6.18 10.58
C PRO A 216 -22.29 -7.10 10.22
N PHE A 217 -21.82 -7.92 11.18
CA PHE A 217 -20.65 -8.78 11.02
C PHE A 217 -20.62 -9.57 9.69
N ALA A 218 -21.74 -10.21 9.34
CA ALA A 218 -21.87 -11.09 8.18
C ALA A 218 -22.13 -10.36 6.85
N ALA A 219 -22.34 -9.04 6.90
CA ALA A 219 -22.64 -8.19 5.75
C ALA A 219 -21.63 -7.04 5.60
N SER A 220 -20.50 -7.13 6.31
CA SER A 220 -19.41 -6.17 6.15
C SER A 220 -18.85 -6.26 4.73
N PRO A 221 -18.75 -5.16 3.99
CA PRO A 221 -18.25 -5.18 2.62
C PRO A 221 -16.72 -5.26 2.57
N ILE A 222 -16.05 -5.12 3.71
CA ILE A 222 -14.60 -5.23 3.85
C ILE A 222 -14.29 -6.43 4.74
N ARG A 223 -13.37 -7.27 4.29
CA ARG A 223 -12.75 -8.35 5.08
C ARG A 223 -11.25 -8.17 5.16
N THR A 224 -10.71 -8.31 6.37
CA THR A 224 -9.28 -8.16 6.64
C THR A 224 -8.65 -9.48 7.09
N ALA A 225 -7.44 -9.75 6.62
CA ALA A 225 -6.67 -10.90 7.04
C ALA A 225 -5.27 -10.50 7.55
N LEU A 226 -4.85 -11.11 8.65
CA LEU A 226 -3.45 -11.12 9.09
C LEU A 226 -2.79 -12.39 8.55
N VAL A 227 -1.70 -12.25 7.78
CA VAL A 227 -0.95 -13.36 7.19
C VAL A 227 0.52 -13.24 7.59
N THR A 228 0.88 -13.89 8.69
CA THR A 228 2.18 -13.70 9.35
C THR A 228 3.03 -14.97 9.36
N ALA A 229 4.36 -14.79 9.30
CA ALA A 229 5.32 -15.86 9.52
C ALA A 229 5.38 -16.30 11.00
N ARG A 230 4.83 -15.52 11.94
CA ARG A 230 4.75 -15.93 13.36
C ARG A 230 3.97 -17.24 13.50
N GLY A 231 4.48 -18.11 14.37
CA GLY A 231 3.83 -19.37 14.77
C GLY A 231 3.59 -19.43 16.27
N ALA A 232 3.13 -20.58 16.77
CA ALA A 232 3.12 -20.81 18.22
C ALA A 232 4.56 -20.82 18.77
N PRO A 233 4.82 -20.18 19.93
CA PRO A 233 3.89 -19.55 20.88
C PRO A 233 3.59 -18.06 20.64
N ALA A 234 4.20 -17.40 19.65
CA ALA A 234 4.11 -15.94 19.43
C ALA A 234 2.71 -15.43 19.05
N HIS A 235 1.78 -16.30 18.65
CA HIS A 235 0.41 -15.92 18.30
C HIS A 235 -0.38 -15.27 19.47
N GLU A 236 -0.08 -15.61 20.73
CA GLU A 236 -0.82 -15.07 21.88
C GLU A 236 -0.72 -13.54 21.96
N ARG A 237 0.51 -13.02 21.82
CA ARG A 237 0.78 -11.58 21.91
C ARG A 237 0.09 -10.81 20.78
N VAL A 238 0.10 -11.36 19.57
CA VAL A 238 -0.61 -10.81 18.40
C VAL A 238 -2.11 -10.69 18.67
N ILE A 239 -2.76 -11.76 19.13
CA ILE A 239 -4.21 -11.76 19.41
C ILE A 239 -4.55 -10.75 20.52
N ARG A 240 -3.73 -10.68 21.58
CA ARG A 240 -3.92 -9.72 22.67
C ARG A 240 -3.72 -8.28 22.22
N THR A 241 -2.77 -8.04 21.30
CA THR A 241 -2.53 -6.71 20.72
C THR A 241 -3.74 -6.24 19.92
N LEU A 242 -4.26 -7.07 19.00
CA LEU A 242 -5.46 -6.72 18.22
C LEU A 242 -6.66 -6.45 19.12
N ARG A 243 -6.84 -7.24 20.18
CA ARG A 243 -7.87 -7.00 21.19
C ARG A 243 -7.67 -5.67 21.94
N ALA A 244 -6.45 -5.36 22.36
CA ALA A 244 -6.13 -4.12 23.05
C ALA A 244 -6.33 -2.88 22.16
N TRP A 245 -6.17 -3.04 20.84
CA TRP A 245 -6.48 -1.99 19.86
C TRP A 245 -7.95 -1.94 19.47
N GLU A 246 -8.78 -2.83 20.01
CA GLU A 246 -10.20 -3.00 19.64
C GLU A 246 -10.38 -3.25 18.12
N ILE A 247 -9.37 -3.85 17.49
CA ILE A 247 -9.37 -4.20 16.09
C ILE A 247 -9.87 -5.63 15.92
N ARG A 248 -10.85 -5.78 15.04
CA ARG A 248 -11.31 -7.06 14.55
C ARG A 248 -10.62 -7.37 13.23
N ILE A 249 -10.02 -8.56 13.15
CA ILE A 249 -9.56 -9.17 11.90
C ILE A 249 -10.47 -10.37 11.62
N ASP A 250 -10.84 -10.56 10.35
CA ASP A 250 -11.74 -11.64 9.95
C ASP A 250 -11.01 -12.99 9.87
N GLU A 251 -9.75 -13.00 9.44
CA GLU A 251 -8.90 -14.20 9.37
C GLU A 251 -7.48 -13.93 9.88
N ALA A 252 -6.98 -14.76 10.79
CA ALA A 252 -5.61 -14.67 11.29
C ALA A 252 -4.86 -15.97 11.00
N LEU A 253 -3.87 -15.89 10.10
CA LEU A 253 -3.10 -17.01 9.57
C LEU A 253 -1.67 -16.96 10.11
N PHE A 254 -1.35 -17.87 11.02
CA PHE A 254 -0.04 -18.03 11.65
C PHE A 254 0.73 -19.14 10.95
N LEU A 255 1.53 -18.77 9.94
CA LEU A 255 2.05 -19.72 8.96
C LEU A 255 3.37 -20.38 9.36
N GLY A 256 4.05 -19.89 10.40
CA GLY A 256 5.32 -20.49 10.86
C GLY A 256 6.40 -20.56 9.77
N GLY A 257 6.43 -19.60 8.84
CA GLY A 257 7.37 -19.54 7.72
C GLY A 257 6.95 -20.27 6.43
N MET A 258 5.72 -20.82 6.34
CA MET A 258 5.20 -21.33 5.07
C MET A 258 5.02 -20.21 4.03
N ASP A 259 5.05 -20.58 2.74
CA ASP A 259 4.72 -19.66 1.64
C ASP A 259 3.30 -19.10 1.81
N LYS A 260 3.17 -17.77 1.78
CA LYS A 260 1.90 -17.04 1.95
C LYS A 260 0.99 -17.19 0.72
N THR A 261 1.55 -17.44 -0.46
CA THR A 261 0.83 -17.37 -1.75
C THR A 261 -0.43 -18.26 -1.83
N PRO A 262 -0.41 -19.55 -1.43
CA PRO A 262 -1.59 -20.40 -1.46
C PRO A 262 -2.71 -19.91 -0.52
N PHE A 263 -2.33 -19.34 0.62
CA PHE A 263 -3.27 -18.82 1.61
C PHE A 263 -3.93 -17.52 1.14
N LEU A 264 -3.16 -16.63 0.51
CA LEU A 264 -3.68 -15.41 -0.12
C LEU A 264 -4.70 -15.73 -1.22
N LYS A 265 -4.43 -16.76 -2.03
CA LYS A 265 -5.39 -17.27 -3.03
C LYS A 265 -6.65 -17.85 -2.38
N ALA A 266 -6.50 -18.63 -1.31
CA ALA A 266 -7.63 -19.23 -0.61
C ALA A 266 -8.54 -18.17 0.05
N PHE A 267 -7.93 -17.12 0.62
CA PHE A 267 -8.65 -15.95 1.13
C PHE A 267 -9.32 -15.16 -0.01
N GLY A 268 -8.75 -15.19 -1.22
CA GLY A 268 -9.22 -14.39 -2.35
C GLY A 268 -8.86 -12.91 -2.19
N ALA A 269 -7.67 -12.63 -1.67
CA ALA A 269 -7.19 -11.27 -1.46
C ALA A 269 -7.27 -10.43 -2.74
N ASP A 270 -7.83 -9.22 -2.64
CA ASP A 270 -7.73 -8.19 -3.67
C ASP A 270 -6.34 -7.54 -3.64
N ILE A 271 -5.78 -7.36 -2.43
CA ILE A 271 -4.43 -6.83 -2.24
C ILE A 271 -3.77 -7.43 -0.99
N PHE A 272 -2.45 -7.61 -1.06
CA PHE A 272 -1.61 -8.05 0.05
C PHE A 272 -0.45 -7.08 0.30
N PHE A 273 -0.29 -6.64 1.55
CA PHE A 273 0.81 -5.75 1.98
C PHE A 273 1.87 -6.52 2.77
N ASP A 274 3.12 -6.43 2.36
CA ASP A 274 4.26 -7.10 2.98
C ASP A 274 5.50 -6.20 2.90
N ASP A 275 6.36 -6.24 3.91
CA ASP A 275 7.59 -5.45 3.96
C ASP A 275 8.75 -6.11 3.21
N GLN A 276 8.64 -7.41 2.90
CA GLN A 276 9.71 -8.15 2.27
C GLN A 276 9.47 -8.29 0.77
N HIS A 277 10.40 -7.75 -0.02
CA HIS A 277 10.35 -7.83 -1.48
C HIS A 277 10.15 -9.26 -2.00
N GLY A 278 10.86 -10.24 -1.42
CA GLY A 278 10.73 -11.65 -1.82
C GLY A 278 9.35 -12.27 -1.57
N HIS A 279 8.58 -11.79 -0.59
CA HIS A 279 7.19 -12.22 -0.39
C HIS A 279 6.26 -11.59 -1.42
N VAL A 280 6.43 -10.29 -1.67
CA VAL A 280 5.69 -9.51 -2.68
C VAL A 280 5.87 -10.11 -4.07
N GLU A 281 7.11 -10.42 -4.47
CA GLU A 281 7.42 -11.02 -5.78
C GLU A 281 6.81 -12.41 -5.94
N ARG A 282 6.87 -13.27 -4.92
CA ARG A 282 6.28 -14.62 -5.00
C ARG A 282 4.77 -14.59 -5.14
N ALA A 283 4.11 -13.64 -4.46
CA ALA A 283 2.66 -13.52 -4.48
C ALA A 283 2.11 -12.69 -5.66
N SER A 284 2.93 -11.86 -6.34
CA SER A 284 2.49 -10.92 -7.40
C SER A 284 1.86 -11.60 -8.62
N GLY A 285 2.21 -12.86 -8.90
CA GLY A 285 1.59 -13.66 -9.96
C GLY A 285 0.20 -14.20 -9.60
N ALA A 286 -0.24 -14.02 -8.36
CA ALA A 286 -1.48 -14.57 -7.83
C ALA A 286 -2.47 -13.50 -7.35
N VAL A 287 -1.95 -12.44 -6.74
CA VAL A 287 -2.69 -11.39 -6.04
C VAL A 287 -1.95 -10.06 -6.27
N ALA A 288 -2.66 -8.93 -6.27
CA ALA A 288 -1.98 -7.64 -6.28
C ALA A 288 -1.17 -7.46 -4.98
N THR A 289 0.12 -7.13 -5.09
CA THR A 289 0.99 -7.00 -3.93
C THR A 289 1.50 -5.56 -3.79
N GLY A 290 1.47 -5.05 -2.56
CA GLY A 290 2.00 -3.75 -2.19
C GLY A 290 3.21 -3.93 -1.28
N HIS A 291 4.39 -3.55 -1.78
CA HIS A 291 5.61 -3.57 -0.98
C HIS A 291 5.67 -2.39 -0.03
N VAL A 292 5.88 -2.66 1.26
CA VAL A 292 6.00 -1.65 2.31
C VAL A 292 7.47 -1.52 2.71
N PRO A 293 8.25 -0.58 2.14
CA PRO A 293 9.69 -0.46 2.44
C PRO A 293 9.92 0.12 3.83
N HIS A 294 9.68 -0.69 4.87
CA HIS A 294 9.75 -0.34 6.28
C HIS A 294 10.45 -1.45 7.08
N GLY A 295 10.98 -1.10 8.25
CA GLY A 295 11.67 -2.03 9.14
C GLY A 295 13.08 -2.39 8.69
N VAL A 296 13.80 -3.11 9.56
CA VAL A 296 15.20 -3.51 9.33
C VAL A 296 15.46 -4.32 8.06
N ALA A 297 14.46 -4.92 7.43
CA ALA A 297 14.61 -5.59 6.14
C ALA A 297 14.90 -4.64 4.98
N ASN A 298 14.59 -3.35 5.16
CA ASN A 298 14.67 -2.32 4.12
C ASN A 298 15.73 -1.25 4.43
N GLU A 299 16.53 -1.42 5.49
CA GLU A 299 17.66 -0.54 5.78
C GLU A 299 18.81 -0.83 4.80
N PRO A 300 19.45 0.20 4.20
CA PRO A 300 20.61 0.00 3.34
C PRO A 300 21.74 -0.64 4.15
N GLU A 301 22.32 -1.72 3.65
CA GLU A 301 23.48 -2.35 4.28
C GLU A 301 24.57 -1.30 4.49
N ALA A 302 24.98 -1.08 5.75
CA ALA A 302 26.02 -0.14 6.09
C ALA A 302 27.38 -0.67 5.61
N GLY A 303 27.69 -0.51 4.31
CA GLY A 303 28.99 -0.92 3.78
C GLY A 303 29.10 -1.08 2.28
N ASP A 304 29.01 0.00 1.50
CA ASP A 304 29.83 0.12 0.28
C ASP A 304 30.04 1.56 -0.27
N GLY A 305 29.65 2.59 0.48
CA GLY A 305 29.74 3.99 0.02
C GLY A 305 31.04 4.74 0.33
N ALA A 306 31.94 4.18 1.14
CA ALA A 306 33.09 4.92 1.70
C ALA A 306 34.44 4.68 0.99
N ALA A 307 34.50 3.88 -0.08
CA ALA A 307 35.78 3.51 -0.71
C ALA A 307 36.06 4.16 -2.09
N ARG A 308 35.38 5.24 -2.49
CA ARG A 308 35.59 5.87 -3.81
C ARG A 308 35.90 7.37 -3.83
N LEU A 309 36.27 8.00 -2.71
CA LEU A 309 36.64 9.42 -2.69
C LEU A 309 38.03 9.75 -2.11
N GLU A 310 38.92 8.78 -1.94
CA GLU A 310 40.33 9.04 -1.61
C GLU A 310 41.26 8.43 -2.66
N GLY A 311 41.51 9.18 -3.73
CA GLY A 311 42.42 8.74 -4.80
C GLY A 311 42.66 9.82 -5.84
N GLY A 312 42.88 11.06 -5.43
CA GLY A 312 43.08 12.19 -6.33
C GLY A 312 43.91 13.30 -5.70
N GLY A 313 45.13 12.98 -5.27
CA GLY A 313 46.05 13.99 -4.77
C GLY A 313 47.45 13.45 -4.57
N GLN A 314 48.29 13.55 -5.60
CA GLN A 314 49.71 13.88 -5.45
C GLN A 314 50.30 14.28 -6.81
N ASN A 315 50.57 15.59 -6.92
CA ASN A 315 51.56 16.16 -7.83
C ASN A 315 52.97 15.97 -7.20
N PRO A 316 54.07 16.02 -7.97
CA PRO A 316 54.55 17.28 -8.53
C PRO A 316 54.73 17.30 -10.06
#